data_AF-A0A0K9YZ41-F1
#
_entry.id   AF-A0A0K9YZ41-F1
#
_cell.length_a   1.000
_cell.length_b   1.000
_cell.length_c   1.000
_cell.angle_alpha   90.00
_cell.angle_beta   90.00
_cell.angle_gamma   90.00
#
_symmetry.space_group_name_H-M   'P 1'
#
loop_
_entity.id
_entity.type
_entity.pdbx_description
1 polymer ?
#
loop_
_entity_poly.entity_id
_entity_poly.type
_entity_poly.pdbx_seq_one_letter_code
_entity_poly.pdbx_strand_id
1 'polypeptide(L)'
;MRHVVTIWGTNLQTEEELQNFIEPIFDEDGDVTPSGFHTATGLEWIDEDFFEVHFLGNVKERTEFWAYLKEEYAPEAGAFSQQLSDELVSSLVDYPSVILLYGNESRYGSINEKLFALQKNLPDDGSPIVLLAKVVYETKER
;
A
#
# COMPACT_ATOMS: atom_id res chain seq x y z
N MET A 1 2.39 -20.07 4.75
CA MET A 1 3.20 -19.01 4.13
C MET A 1 2.82 -17.68 4.76
N ARG A 2 3.81 -16.82 5.10
CA ARG A 2 3.53 -15.46 5.59
C ARG A 2 3.28 -14.50 4.44
N HIS A 3 2.36 -13.59 4.66
CA HIS A 3 2.00 -12.49 3.76
C HIS A 3 2.13 -11.17 4.49
N VAL A 4 2.41 -10.11 3.74
CA VAL A 4 2.46 -8.75 4.23
C VAL A 4 1.65 -7.87 3.31
N VAL A 5 0.84 -7.01 3.91
CA VAL A 5 0.08 -5.99 3.20
C VAL A 5 0.39 -4.66 3.86
N THR A 6 0.88 -3.70 3.10
CA THR A 6 1.06 -2.34 3.58
C THR A 6 -0.01 -1.43 3.02
N ILE A 7 -0.58 -0.60 3.88
CA ILE A 7 -1.66 0.33 3.59
C ILE A 7 -1.09 1.73 3.75
N TRP A 8 -1.01 2.45 2.64
CA TRP A 8 -0.44 3.78 2.59
C TRP A 8 -1.51 4.81 2.30
N GLY A 9 -1.61 5.85 3.11
CA GLY A 9 -2.47 7.00 2.87
C GLY A 9 -1.72 8.08 2.12
N THR A 10 -2.35 8.69 1.13
CA THR A 10 -1.78 9.83 0.40
C THR A 10 -2.76 10.98 0.30
N ASN A 11 -2.22 12.20 0.25
CA ASN A 11 -2.97 13.44 0.08
C ASN A 11 -3.21 13.80 -1.40
N LEU A 12 -2.78 12.96 -2.35
CA LEU A 12 -3.05 13.10 -3.78
C LEU A 12 -4.55 12.96 -4.06
N GLN A 13 -5.10 13.93 -4.79
CA GLN A 13 -6.55 14.15 -4.89
C GLN A 13 -7.16 13.66 -6.19
N THR A 14 -6.33 13.28 -7.17
CA THR A 14 -6.82 12.78 -8.47
C THR A 14 -6.12 11.48 -8.85
N GLU A 15 -6.80 10.68 -9.67
CA GLU A 15 -6.21 9.46 -10.24
C GLU A 15 -4.96 9.78 -11.07
N GLU A 16 -4.95 10.89 -11.81
CA GLU A 16 -3.80 11.36 -12.59
C GLU A 16 -2.60 11.71 -11.71
N GLU A 17 -2.81 12.46 -10.62
CA GLU A 17 -1.76 12.77 -9.64
C GLU A 17 -1.17 11.48 -9.03
N LEU A 18 -2.03 10.51 -8.73
CA LEU A 18 -1.63 9.25 -8.13
C LEU A 18 -0.86 8.37 -9.11
N GLN A 19 -1.33 8.27 -10.35
CA GLN A 19 -0.66 7.53 -11.42
C GLN A 19 0.73 8.12 -11.69
N ASN A 20 0.84 9.43 -11.88
CA ASN A 20 2.12 10.12 -12.05
C ASN A 20 3.07 9.94 -10.86
N PHE A 21 2.53 9.71 -9.66
CA PHE A 21 3.34 9.50 -8.45
C PHE A 21 3.89 8.08 -8.35
N ILE A 22 3.17 7.07 -8.82
CA ILE A 22 3.58 5.66 -8.75
C ILE A 22 4.41 5.22 -9.96
N GLU A 23 4.20 5.83 -11.13
CA GLU A 23 4.88 5.46 -12.37
C GLU A 23 6.33 5.97 -12.43
N PRO A 24 7.31 5.12 -12.81
CA PRO A 24 8.67 5.57 -13.08
C PRO A 24 8.73 6.36 -14.40
N ILE A 25 9.65 7.33 -14.47
CA ILE A 25 9.85 8.15 -15.67
C ILE A 25 11.04 7.59 -16.44
N PHE A 26 10.86 7.35 -17.74
CA PHE A 26 11.93 6.98 -18.66
C PHE A 26 12.39 8.20 -19.44
N ASP A 27 13.70 8.44 -19.49
CA ASP A 27 14.26 9.51 -20.31
C ASP A 27 14.53 9.06 -21.76
N GLU A 28 15.02 10.00 -22.59
CA GLU A 28 15.30 9.76 -24.02
C GLU A 28 16.41 8.73 -24.26
N ASP A 29 17.25 8.47 -23.26
CA ASP A 29 18.34 7.49 -23.30
C ASP A 29 17.90 6.11 -22.78
N GLY A 30 16.68 6.01 -22.24
CA GLY A 30 16.11 4.80 -21.66
C GLY A 30 16.52 4.57 -20.20
N ASP A 31 17.13 5.55 -19.55
CA ASP A 31 17.42 5.51 -18.12
C ASP A 31 16.13 5.74 -17.32
N VAL A 32 16.00 4.99 -16.21
CA VAL A 32 14.82 5.02 -15.36
C VAL A 32 15.04 5.93 -14.16
N THR A 33 14.17 6.92 -14.01
CA THR A 33 14.05 7.70 -12.78
C THR A 33 13.02 7.03 -11.87
N PRO A 34 13.36 6.72 -10.61
CA PRO A 34 12.41 6.15 -9.65
C PRO A 34 11.18 7.04 -9.50
N SER A 35 10.00 6.42 -9.35
CA SER A 35 8.79 7.19 -9.13
C SER A 35 8.80 7.93 -7.79
N GLY A 36 7.87 8.88 -7.62
CA GLY A 36 7.69 9.61 -6.37
C GLY A 36 7.43 8.65 -5.20
N PHE A 37 6.67 7.58 -5.45
CA PHE A 37 6.39 6.54 -4.46
C PHE A 37 7.67 5.81 -4.02
N HIS A 38 8.51 5.35 -4.96
CA HIS A 38 9.76 4.66 -4.63
C HIS A 38 10.72 5.59 -3.86
N THR A 39 10.79 6.85 -4.26
CA THR A 39 11.58 7.87 -3.58
C THR A 39 11.10 8.11 -2.15
N ALA A 40 9.79 8.24 -1.94
CA ALA A 40 9.20 8.53 -0.62
C ALA A 40 9.25 7.32 0.34
N THR A 41 9.18 6.10 -0.20
CA THR A 41 9.13 4.87 0.61
C THR A 41 10.48 4.19 0.79
N GLY A 42 11.48 4.53 -0.03
CA GLY A 42 12.79 3.85 -0.07
C GLY A 42 12.74 2.42 -0.62
N LEU A 43 11.61 2.05 -1.22
CA LEU A 43 11.44 0.78 -1.92
C LEU A 43 12.11 0.91 -3.29
N GLU A 44 12.85 -0.11 -3.71
CA GLU A 44 13.70 -0.04 -4.91
C GLU A 44 12.93 -0.34 -6.20
N TRP A 45 12.06 -1.34 -6.14
CA TRP A 45 11.25 -1.75 -7.27
C TRP A 45 10.08 -2.61 -6.77
N ILE A 46 8.88 -2.28 -7.23
CA ILE A 46 7.65 -3.05 -7.03
C ILE A 46 6.96 -3.12 -8.38
N ASP A 47 6.57 -4.33 -8.79
CA ASP A 47 5.77 -4.51 -10.00
C ASP A 47 4.36 -3.93 -9.78
N GLU A 48 3.82 -3.25 -10.79
CA GLU A 48 2.51 -2.61 -10.75
C GLU A 48 1.40 -3.60 -10.38
N ASP A 49 1.58 -4.87 -10.71
CA ASP A 49 0.67 -5.97 -10.34
C ASP A 49 0.51 -6.16 -8.82
N PHE A 50 1.41 -5.61 -8.00
CA PHE A 50 1.32 -5.64 -6.54
C PHE A 50 0.66 -4.38 -5.95
N PHE A 51 0.43 -3.35 -6.76
CA PHE A 51 -0.27 -2.14 -6.36
C PHE A 51 -1.77 -2.30 -6.52
N GLU A 52 -2.51 -1.91 -5.49
CA GLU A 52 -3.94 -1.68 -5.60
C GLU A 52 -4.27 -0.29 -5.05
N VAL A 53 -4.95 0.51 -5.86
CA VAL A 53 -5.20 1.92 -5.61
C VAL A 53 -6.69 2.16 -5.38
N HIS A 54 -7.01 2.90 -4.33
CA HIS A 54 -8.40 3.20 -3.95
C HIS A 54 -8.58 4.70 -3.70
N PHE A 55 -9.57 5.29 -4.37
CA PHE A 55 -10.02 6.65 -4.11
C PHE A 55 -11.13 6.66 -3.04
N LEU A 56 -10.90 7.43 -1.98
CA LEU A 56 -11.69 7.48 -0.74
C LEU A 56 -12.22 8.90 -0.45
N GLY A 57 -12.59 9.63 -1.49
CA GLY A 57 -13.01 11.02 -1.44
C GLY A 57 -14.24 11.30 -0.57
N ASN A 58 -15.08 10.30 -0.29
CA ASN A 58 -16.25 10.46 0.57
C ASN A 58 -16.46 9.34 1.60
N VAL A 59 -17.41 9.56 2.52
CA VAL A 59 -17.72 8.64 3.63
C VAL A 59 -18.19 7.28 3.11
N LYS A 60 -18.93 7.27 1.99
CA LYS A 60 -19.45 6.03 1.40
C LYS A 60 -18.30 5.19 0.86
N GLU A 61 -17.42 5.77 0.06
CA GLU A 61 -16.22 5.11 -0.48
C GLU A 61 -15.33 4.55 0.64
N ARG A 62 -15.10 5.33 1.70
CA ARG A 62 -14.35 4.85 2.88
C ARG A 62 -15.00 3.65 3.57
N THR A 63 -16.32 3.65 3.67
CA THR A 63 -17.08 2.54 4.28
C THR A 63 -17.00 1.30 3.41
N GLU A 64 -17.17 1.46 2.09
CA GLU A 64 -17.08 0.37 1.10
C GLU A 64 -15.67 -0.22 1.07
N PHE A 65 -14.63 0.61 1.06
CA PHE A 65 -13.24 0.16 1.15
C PHE A 65 -12.95 -0.60 2.44
N TRP A 66 -13.47 -0.15 3.58
CA TRP A 66 -13.29 -0.86 4.84
C TRP A 66 -13.98 -2.23 4.84
N ALA A 67 -15.18 -2.33 4.28
CA ALA A 67 -15.88 -3.60 4.10
C ALA A 67 -15.07 -4.53 3.18
N TYR A 68 -14.58 -4.00 2.05
CA TYR A 68 -13.72 -4.72 1.11
C TYR A 68 -12.47 -5.30 1.80
N LEU A 69 -11.74 -4.50 2.60
CA LEU A 69 -10.60 -4.98 3.37
C LEU A 69 -10.96 -6.11 4.35
N LYS A 70 -12.14 -6.03 4.97
CA LYS A 70 -12.59 -7.04 5.94
C LYS A 70 -13.07 -8.34 5.31
N GLU A 71 -13.68 -8.26 4.13
CA GLU A 71 -14.49 -9.35 3.60
C GLU A 71 -13.93 -9.95 2.31
N GLU A 72 -13.24 -9.16 1.48
CA GLU A 72 -12.97 -9.52 0.07
C GLU A 72 -11.50 -9.45 -0.32
N TYR A 73 -10.68 -8.61 0.32
CA TYR A 73 -9.32 -8.31 -0.13
C TYR A 73 -8.41 -9.54 -0.23
N ALA A 74 -8.44 -10.43 0.76
CA ALA A 74 -7.58 -11.62 0.78
C ALA A 74 -8.39 -12.91 0.59
N PRO A 75 -7.86 -13.92 -0.12
CA PRO A 75 -8.51 -15.23 -0.24
C PRO A 75 -8.79 -15.90 1.11
N GLU A 76 -7.95 -15.60 2.10
CA GLU A 76 -8.16 -15.94 3.52
C GLU A 76 -8.52 -14.67 4.31
N ALA A 77 -9.59 -13.97 3.89
CA ALA A 77 -10.06 -12.71 4.46
C ALA A 77 -10.14 -12.76 5.99
N GLY A 78 -10.47 -13.91 6.60
CA GLY A 78 -10.47 -14.09 8.05
C GLY A 78 -9.11 -13.90 8.73
N ALA A 79 -8.01 -14.39 8.15
CA ALA A 79 -6.67 -14.25 8.73
C ALA A 79 -6.13 -12.82 8.59
N PHE A 80 -6.40 -12.18 7.44
CA PHE A 80 -6.04 -10.79 7.18
C PHE A 80 -6.86 -9.81 8.04
N SER A 81 -8.19 -9.92 7.99
CA SER A 81 -9.10 -8.97 8.66
C SER A 81 -8.94 -8.95 10.18
N GLN A 82 -8.58 -10.07 10.79
CA GLN A 82 -8.30 -10.15 12.24
C GLN A 82 -7.11 -9.29 12.69
N GLN A 83 -6.22 -8.94 11.75
CA GLN A 83 -5.06 -8.09 12.01
C GLN A 83 -5.32 -6.61 11.72
N LEU A 84 -6.48 -6.26 11.16
CA LEU A 84 -6.87 -4.88 10.91
C LEU A 84 -7.29 -4.21 12.22
N SER A 85 -6.67 -3.08 12.54
CA SER A 85 -7.06 -2.23 13.67
C SER A 85 -8.21 -1.31 13.28
N ASP A 86 -9.21 -1.15 14.14
CA ASP A 86 -10.28 -0.16 13.94
C ASP A 86 -9.75 1.29 13.94
N GLU A 87 -8.55 1.53 14.48
CA GLU A 87 -7.86 2.83 14.39
C GLU A 87 -7.52 3.21 12.94
N LEU A 88 -7.32 2.21 12.06
CA LEU A 88 -7.06 2.42 10.65
C LEU A 88 -8.22 3.19 9.99
N VAL A 89 -9.47 2.80 10.27
CA VAL A 89 -10.67 3.47 9.74
C VAL A 89 -10.68 4.96 10.06
N SER A 90 -10.29 5.30 11.28
CA SER A 90 -10.24 6.70 11.72
C SER A 90 -9.15 7.46 10.95
N SER A 91 -7.99 6.84 10.72
CA SER A 91 -6.91 7.47 9.95
C SER A 91 -7.23 7.67 8.47
N LEU A 92 -8.08 6.81 7.87
CA LEU A 92 -8.49 6.93 6.46
C LEU A 92 -9.25 8.21 6.14
N VAL A 93 -9.78 8.91 7.15
CA VAL A 93 -10.52 10.17 6.96
C VAL A 93 -9.60 11.28 6.42
N ASP A 94 -8.31 11.23 6.76
CA ASP A 94 -7.34 12.28 6.40
C ASP A 94 -6.72 12.07 5.00
N TYR A 95 -6.97 10.93 4.35
CA TYR A 95 -6.35 10.55 3.09
C TYR A 95 -7.40 10.27 2.02
N PRO A 96 -7.54 11.14 0.99
CA PRO A 96 -8.49 10.94 -0.10
C PRO A 96 -8.13 9.76 -0.99
N SER A 97 -6.92 9.21 -0.89
CA SER A 97 -6.50 8.04 -1.66
C SER A 97 -5.65 7.10 -0.80
N VAL A 98 -5.73 5.81 -1.10
CA VAL A 98 -4.95 4.76 -0.45
C VAL A 98 -4.27 3.87 -1.49
N ILE A 99 -3.02 3.50 -1.19
CA ILE A 99 -2.26 2.49 -1.92
C ILE A 99 -2.09 1.27 -1.03
N LEU A 100 -2.48 0.11 -1.55
CA LEU A 100 -2.18 -1.20 -0.98
C LEU A 100 -1.00 -1.80 -1.74
N LEU A 101 -0.06 -2.36 -0.98
CA LEU A 101 0.98 -3.22 -1.54
C LEU A 101 0.93 -4.58 -0.87
N TYR A 102 0.90 -5.62 -1.69
CA TYR A 102 0.97 -7.00 -1.25
C TYR A 102 2.39 -7.55 -1.41
N GLY A 103 2.78 -8.43 -0.49
CA GLY A 103 4.01 -9.20 -0.54
C GLY A 103 3.86 -10.50 0.23
N ASN A 104 4.78 -11.43 0.02
CA ASN A 104 4.75 -12.73 0.69
C ASN A 104 6.15 -13.33 0.88
N GLU A 105 6.25 -14.40 1.66
CA GLU A 105 7.52 -15.08 1.96
C GLU A 105 8.08 -15.92 0.80
N SER A 106 7.72 -15.62 -0.45
CA SER A 106 8.28 -16.34 -1.60
C SER A 106 9.77 -16.01 -1.77
N ARG A 107 10.53 -16.97 -2.30
CA ARG A 107 11.99 -16.85 -2.54
C ARG A 107 12.36 -15.85 -3.63
N TYR A 108 11.38 -15.18 -4.25
CA TYR A 108 11.59 -14.24 -5.34
C TYR A 108 11.27 -12.83 -4.84
N GLY A 109 12.27 -11.95 -4.87
CA GLY A 109 12.12 -10.51 -4.65
C GLY A 109 12.66 -10.01 -3.31
N SER A 110 13.72 -9.18 -3.37
CA SER A 110 14.22 -8.37 -2.24
C SER A 110 13.14 -7.44 -1.67
N ILE A 111 12.12 -7.14 -2.46
CA ILE A 111 10.99 -6.31 -2.05
C ILE A 111 10.19 -6.91 -0.89
N ASN A 112 10.01 -8.24 -0.87
CA ASN A 112 9.28 -8.90 0.20
C ASN A 112 9.99 -8.70 1.54
N GLU A 113 11.33 -8.86 1.56
CA GLU A 113 12.15 -8.61 2.74
C GLU A 113 12.01 -7.16 3.23
N LYS A 114 12.02 -6.20 2.30
CA LYS A 114 11.79 -4.78 2.62
C LYS A 114 10.39 -4.54 3.18
N LEU A 115 9.34 -5.09 2.58
CA LEU A 115 7.97 -4.96 3.06
C LEU A 115 7.81 -5.52 4.47
N PHE A 116 8.41 -6.69 4.76
CA PHE A 116 8.44 -7.24 6.12
C PHE A 116 9.23 -6.36 7.10
N ALA A 117 10.32 -5.74 6.66
CA ALA A 117 11.18 -4.88 7.46
C ALA A 117 10.64 -3.46 7.68
N LEU A 118 9.67 -2.99 6.87
CA LEU A 118 9.09 -1.66 6.99
C LEU A 118 8.60 -1.39 8.41
N GLN A 119 9.01 -0.27 8.99
CA GLN A 119 8.49 0.20 10.26
C GLN A 119 7.51 1.34 9.98
N LYS A 120 6.46 1.42 10.80
CA LYS A 120 5.57 2.59 10.80
C LYS A 120 6.37 3.77 11.32
N ASN A 121 6.98 4.51 10.40
CA ASN A 121 7.64 5.76 10.73
C ASN A 121 6.58 6.87 10.84
N LEU A 122 6.86 7.84 11.70
CA LEU A 122 6.07 9.07 11.74
C LEU A 122 6.10 9.73 10.35
N PRO A 123 5.01 10.39 9.90
CA PRO A 123 5.03 11.17 8.67
C PRO A 123 6.24 12.11 8.72
N ASP A 124 7.14 11.99 7.74
CA ASP A 124 8.14 13.02 7.54
C ASP A 124 7.39 14.27 7.05
N ASP A 125 7.62 15.42 7.68
CA ASP A 125 6.92 16.69 7.41
C ASP A 125 7.23 17.14 5.96
N GLY A 126 6.49 16.62 4.99
CA GLY A 126 6.70 16.84 3.55
C GLY A 126 6.51 15.64 2.64
N SER A 127 6.39 14.40 3.18
CA SER A 127 6.07 13.23 2.35
C SER A 127 4.60 13.28 1.88
N PRO A 128 4.31 13.08 0.58
CA PRO A 128 2.93 12.99 0.08
C PRO A 128 2.24 11.67 0.46
N ILE A 129 2.95 10.77 1.15
CA ILE A 129 2.46 9.44 1.53
C ILE A 129 2.91 9.03 2.94
N VAL A 130 2.04 8.31 3.65
CA VAL A 130 2.24 7.84 5.03
C VAL A 130 1.85 6.37 5.16
N LEU A 131 2.67 5.58 5.86
CA LEU A 131 2.33 4.20 6.20
C LEU A 131 1.28 4.17 7.32
N LEU A 132 0.03 3.85 6.98
CA LEU A 132 -1.06 3.77 7.94
C LEU A 132 -1.04 2.45 8.71
N ALA A 133 -0.83 1.36 7.99
CA ALA A 133 -0.77 0.02 8.55
C ALA A 133 0.20 -0.89 7.78
N LYS A 134 0.82 -1.81 8.52
CA LYS A 134 1.49 -2.99 7.98
C LYS A 134 0.86 -4.21 8.63
N VAL A 135 0.16 -4.99 7.83
CA VAL A 135 -0.56 -6.18 8.26
C VAL A 135 0.24 -7.40 7.85
N VAL A 136 0.61 -8.24 8.82
CA VAL A 136 1.28 -9.51 8.56
C VAL A 136 0.36 -10.64 9.01
N TYR A 137 0.10 -11.59 8.12
CA TYR A 137 -0.77 -12.73 8.41
C TYR A 137 -0.23 -14.01 7.79
N GLU A 138 -0.65 -15.15 8.32
CA GLU A 138 -0.24 -16.47 7.87
C GLU A 138 -1.42 -17.20 7.25
N THR A 139 -1.17 -17.81 6.09
CA THR A 139 -2.09 -18.80 5.52
C THR A 139 -1.49 -20.19 5.66
N LYS A 140 -2.35 -21.20 5.85
CA LYS A 140 -1.88 -22.59 5.84
C LYS A 140 -1.45 -22.91 4.40
N GLU A 141 -0.21 -23.37 4.22
CA GLU A 141 0.20 -23.92 2.93
C GLU A 141 -0.73 -25.08 2.58
N ARG A 142 -1.28 -25.05 1.37
CA ARG A 142 -2.01 -26.18 0.79
C ARG A 142 -1.06 -27.04 -0.03
#